data_AF-G0MI44-F1
#
_entry.id   AF-G0MI44-F1
#
_cell.length_a   1.000
_cell.length_b   1.000
_cell.length_c   1.000
_cell.angle_alpha   90.00
_cell.angle_beta   90.00
_cell.angle_gamma   90.00
#
_symmetry.space_group_name_H-M   'P 1'
#
loop_
_entity.id
_entity.type
_entity.pdbx_description
1 polymer ?
#
loop_
_entity_poly.entity_id
_entity_poly.type
_entity_poly.pdbx_seq_one_letter_code
_entity_poly.pdbx_strand_id
1 'polypeptide(L)'
;MKISILILFTHFVLVEPRCGSGFVSEVLASLVTTFSSDTYHINRCCRIHDEQYEKIEAGKTWLSRYESDVIFKQCLRNSQSTYTRSVVSNIFYAAVRVNSWVSDKLHSIKCFFLGC
;
A
#
# COMPACT_ATOMS: atom_id res chain seq x y z
N MET A 1 -32.51 -2.31 30.13
CA MET A 1 -31.04 -2.32 30.21
C MET A 1 -30.51 -2.07 28.80
N LYS A 2 -30.41 -0.80 28.45
CA LYS A 2 -29.99 -0.27 27.15
C LYS A 2 -28.75 0.58 27.47
N ILE A 3 -27.80 0.69 26.54
CA ILE A 3 -26.56 1.49 26.66
C ILE A 3 -25.36 0.73 27.27
N SER A 4 -24.92 -0.37 26.65
CA SER A 4 -23.53 -0.85 26.83
C SER A 4 -22.86 -1.33 25.54
N ILE A 5 -23.58 -1.48 24.43
CA ILE A 5 -23.01 -1.93 23.14
C ILE A 5 -22.58 -0.73 22.26
N LEU A 6 -23.06 0.48 22.53
CA LEU A 6 -22.70 1.67 21.73
C LEU A 6 -21.30 2.24 22.02
N ILE A 7 -20.67 1.88 23.14
CA ILE A 7 -19.36 2.46 23.53
C ILE A 7 -18.18 1.72 22.86
N LEU A 8 -18.42 0.53 22.29
CA LEU A 8 -17.43 -0.21 21.51
C LEU A 8 -17.26 0.32 20.07
N PHE A 9 -18.18 1.16 19.59
CA PHE A 9 -18.11 1.76 18.26
C PHE A 9 -17.46 3.15 18.24
N THR A 10 -17.36 3.85 19.39
CA THR A 10 -16.87 5.24 19.43
C THR A 10 -15.35 5.38 19.59
N HIS A 11 -14.62 4.27 19.75
CA HIS A 11 -13.15 4.27 19.83
C HIS A 11 -12.45 3.87 18.53
N PHE A 12 -13.19 3.54 17.48
CA PHE A 12 -12.65 3.47 16.12
C PHE A 12 -12.54 4.90 15.58
N VAL A 13 -11.60 5.68 16.13
CA VAL A 13 -10.99 6.75 15.37
C VAL A 13 -10.31 6.05 14.20
N LEU A 14 -11.03 6.00 13.08
CA LEU A 14 -10.58 5.50 11.80
C LEU A 14 -9.33 6.30 11.41
N VAL A 15 -8.17 5.82 11.84
CA VAL A 15 -6.92 6.12 11.17
C VAL A 15 -7.04 5.41 9.83
N GLU A 16 -7.64 6.10 8.86
CA GLU A 16 -7.81 5.57 7.51
C GLU A 16 -6.45 5.05 7.03
N PRO A 17 -6.35 3.77 6.64
CA PRO A 17 -5.14 3.28 6.02
C PRO A 17 -5.01 4.01 4.68
N ARG A 18 -4.12 5.00 4.62
CA ARG A 18 -3.77 5.74 3.38
C ARG A 18 -2.87 4.90 2.47
N CYS A 19 -3.12 3.60 2.41
CA CYS A 19 -2.31 2.67 1.67
C CYS A 19 -3.15 2.15 0.50
N GLY A 20 -2.85 2.61 -0.70
CA GLY A 20 -3.55 2.24 -1.92
C GLY A 20 -4.45 3.34 -2.46
N SER A 21 -4.21 3.76 -3.71
CA SER A 21 -5.20 4.55 -4.45
C SER A 21 -6.21 3.59 -5.11
N GLY A 22 -7.48 3.71 -4.73
CA GLY A 22 -8.60 2.98 -5.33
C GLY A 22 -9.25 1.92 -4.43
N PHE A 23 -10.55 1.71 -4.64
CA PHE A 23 -11.45 0.90 -3.79
C PHE A 23 -10.96 -0.52 -3.48
N VAL A 24 -10.37 -1.21 -4.46
CA VAL A 24 -9.86 -2.59 -4.27
C VAL A 24 -8.60 -2.59 -3.41
N SER A 25 -7.75 -1.57 -3.55
CA SER A 25 -6.52 -1.42 -2.77
C SER A 25 -6.84 -1.04 -1.33
N GLU A 26 -7.84 -0.17 -1.11
CA GLU A 26 -8.31 0.24 0.22
C GLU A 26 -8.92 -0.92 1.03
N VAL A 27 -9.70 -1.80 0.40
CA VAL A 27 -10.30 -2.96 1.11
C VAL A 27 -9.23 -3.98 1.52
N LEU A 28 -8.30 -4.31 0.61
CA LEU A 28 -7.18 -5.21 0.93
C LEU A 28 -6.26 -4.59 1.97
N ALA A 29 -5.96 -3.29 1.85
CA ALA A 29 -5.18 -2.56 2.84
C ALA A 29 -5.88 -2.61 4.19
N SER A 30 -7.16 -2.23 4.26
CA SER A 30 -7.95 -2.25 5.49
C SER A 30 -7.96 -3.63 6.15
N LEU A 31 -8.23 -4.70 5.41
CA LEU A 31 -8.24 -6.07 5.95
C LEU A 31 -6.87 -6.50 6.51
N VAL A 32 -5.80 -6.19 5.78
CA VAL A 32 -4.45 -6.60 6.15
C VAL A 32 -3.90 -5.76 7.31
N THR A 33 -4.24 -4.47 7.36
CA THR A 33 -3.79 -3.54 8.40
C THR A 33 -4.64 -3.58 9.66
N THR A 34 -5.89 -4.08 9.61
CA THR A 34 -6.80 -4.16 10.77
C THR A 34 -6.17 -4.89 11.97
N PHE A 35 -5.37 -5.92 11.70
CA PHE A 35 -4.70 -6.70 12.75
C PHE A 35 -3.32 -6.15 13.14
N SER A 36 -2.88 -5.06 12.51
CA SER A 36 -1.61 -4.43 12.84
C SER A 36 -1.79 -3.39 13.94
N SER A 37 -0.97 -3.50 14.99
CA SER A 37 -0.84 -2.46 16.01
C SER A 37 0.01 -1.27 15.54
N ASP A 38 0.57 -1.32 14.32
CA ASP A 38 1.51 -0.33 13.77
C ASP A 38 0.99 0.29 12.45
N THR A 39 -0.25 0.75 12.48
CA THR A 39 -0.90 1.39 11.32
C THR A 39 -0.20 2.69 10.93
N TYR A 40 0.38 3.41 11.90
CA TYR A 40 1.10 4.67 11.62
C TYR A 40 2.34 4.44 10.74
N HIS A 41 3.18 3.46 11.07
CA HIS A 41 4.35 3.13 10.26
C HIS A 41 3.97 2.62 8.88
N ILE A 42 2.94 1.77 8.81
CA ILE A 42 2.41 1.27 7.53
C ILE A 42 2.01 2.46 6.65
N ASN A 43 1.17 3.36 7.15
CA ASN A 43 0.74 4.56 6.42
C ASN A 43 1.91 5.45 5.99
N ARG A 44 2.94 5.60 6.83
CA ARG A 44 4.16 6.33 6.48
C ARG A 44 4.89 5.67 5.31
N CYS A 45 5.02 4.35 5.32
CA CYS A 45 5.64 3.61 4.22
C CYS A 45 4.86 3.76 2.92
N CYS A 46 3.53 3.73 2.98
CA CYS A 46 2.68 3.89 1.80
C CYS A 46 2.80 5.29 1.19
N ARG A 47 2.75 6.34 2.02
CA ARG A 47 2.95 7.71 1.54
C ARG A 47 4.28 7.89 0.81
N ILE A 48 5.37 7.32 1.35
CA ILE A 48 6.69 7.39 0.70
C ILE A 48 6.67 6.67 -0.65
N HIS A 49 6.01 5.51 -0.73
CA HIS A 49 5.88 4.73 -1.97
C HIS A 49 5.06 5.48 -3.02
N ASP A 50 3.95 6.12 -2.63
CA ASP A 50 3.13 6.95 -3.52
C ASP A 50 3.93 8.16 -4.06
N GLU A 51 4.62 8.89 -3.18
CA GLU A 51 5.49 10.02 -3.58
C GLU A 51 6.62 9.59 -4.53
N GLN A 52 7.13 8.36 -4.38
CA GLN A 52 8.11 7.78 -5.30
C GLN A 52 7.46 7.50 -6.66
N TYR A 53 6.28 6.89 -6.70
CA TYR A 53 5.55 6.64 -7.96
C TYR A 53 5.20 7.93 -8.70
N GLU A 54 4.74 8.96 -8.00
CA GLU A 54 4.48 10.28 -8.60
C GLU A 54 5.73 10.87 -9.27
N LYS A 55 6.90 10.77 -8.61
CA LYS A 55 8.17 11.23 -9.19
C LYS A 55 8.60 10.39 -10.38
N ILE A 56 8.37 9.08 -10.35
CA ILE A 56 8.67 8.15 -11.45
C ILE A 56 7.82 8.50 -12.67
N GLU A 57 6.51 8.65 -12.49
CA GLU A 57 5.57 8.96 -13.57
C GLU A 57 5.79 10.36 -14.15
N ALA A 58 6.23 11.31 -13.32
CA ALA A 58 6.62 12.63 -13.78
C ALA A 58 8.02 12.69 -14.43
N GLY A 59 8.77 11.58 -14.49
CA GLY A 59 10.15 11.55 -15.00
C GLY A 59 11.14 12.39 -14.17
N LYS A 60 10.82 12.66 -12.89
CA LYS A 60 11.59 13.52 -11.97
C LYS A 60 12.60 12.75 -11.13
N THR A 61 12.75 11.45 -11.35
CA THR A 61 13.69 10.59 -10.64
C THR A 61 14.20 9.47 -11.53
N TRP A 62 15.39 8.97 -11.22
CA TRP A 62 15.99 7.78 -11.83
C TRP A 62 15.55 6.49 -11.14
N LEU A 63 14.81 6.59 -10.04
CA LEU A 63 14.28 5.43 -9.33
C LEU A 63 13.36 4.64 -10.26
N SER A 64 13.55 3.32 -10.36
CA SER A 64 12.62 2.44 -11.06
C SER A 64 11.42 2.07 -10.17
N ARG A 65 10.30 1.67 -10.79
CA ARG A 65 9.15 1.10 -10.06
C ARG A 65 9.57 -0.09 -9.19
N TYR A 66 10.48 -0.93 -9.70
CA TYR A 66 11.01 -2.06 -8.95
C TYR A 66 11.77 -1.65 -7.69
N GLU A 67 12.67 -0.68 -7.79
CA GLU A 67 13.42 -0.19 -6.63
C GLU A 67 12.49 0.46 -5.60
N SER A 68 11.50 1.23 -6.06
CA SER A 68 10.43 1.77 -5.21
C SER A 68 9.70 0.66 -4.43
N ASP A 69 9.28 -0.41 -5.11
CA ASP A 69 8.60 -1.55 -4.48
C ASP A 69 9.50 -2.27 -3.44
N VAL A 70 10.81 -2.39 -3.71
CA VAL A 70 11.78 -2.98 -2.76
C VAL A 70 11.97 -2.09 -1.54
N ILE A 71 12.10 -0.77 -1.73
CA ILE A 71 12.19 0.21 -0.65
C ILE A 71 10.94 0.17 0.22
N PHE A 72 9.75 0.09 -0.39
CA PHE A 72 8.50 -0.03 0.32
C PHE A 72 8.43 -1.30 1.18
N LYS A 73 8.81 -2.46 0.63
CA LYS A 73 8.90 -3.71 1.40
C LYS A 73 9.84 -3.57 2.59
N GLN A 74 11.02 -2.98 2.38
CA GLN A 74 12.00 -2.80 3.44
C GLN A 74 11.51 -1.83 4.51
N CYS A 75 10.78 -0.78 4.12
CA CYS A 75 10.11 0.12 5.04
C CYS A 75 9.17 -0.67 5.96
N LEU A 76 8.25 -1.48 5.41
CA LEU A 76 7.33 -2.30 6.21
C LEU A 76 8.06 -3.30 7.14
N ARG A 77 9.19 -3.88 6.69
CA ARG A 77 10.01 -4.79 7.50
C ARG A 77 10.75 -4.13 8.67
N ASN A 78 10.89 -2.80 8.66
CA ASN A 78 11.48 -2.04 9.76
C ASN A 78 10.47 -1.70 10.88
N SER A 79 9.23 -2.19 10.78
CA SER A 79 8.21 -2.04 11.81
C SER A 79 8.59 -2.76 13.12
N GLN A 80 8.17 -2.21 14.26
CA GLN A 80 8.28 -2.90 15.55
C GLN A 80 7.28 -4.07 15.69
N SER A 81 6.20 -4.06 14.91
CA SER A 81 5.19 -5.13 14.90
C SER A 81 5.67 -6.34 14.11
N THR A 82 5.80 -7.50 14.77
CA THR A 82 6.14 -8.78 14.12
C THR A 82 5.14 -9.15 13.02
N TYR A 83 3.86 -8.84 13.21
CA TYR A 83 2.81 -9.04 12.22
C TYR A 83 3.06 -8.18 10.98
N THR A 84 3.40 -6.90 11.15
CA THR A 84 3.75 -6.02 10.03
C THR A 84 4.94 -6.53 9.24
N ARG A 85 6.02 -6.94 9.95
CA ARG A 85 7.26 -7.43 9.32
C ARG A 85 7.11 -8.74 8.54
N SER A 86 6.11 -9.55 8.88
CA SER A 86 6.01 -10.93 8.37
C SER A 86 4.82 -11.12 7.45
N VAL A 87 3.67 -10.52 7.79
CA VAL A 87 2.42 -10.68 7.05
C VAL A 87 2.21 -9.48 6.14
N VAL A 88 2.07 -8.28 6.73
CA VAL A 88 1.76 -7.05 5.98
C VAL A 88 2.80 -6.79 4.90
N SER A 89 4.09 -6.85 5.23
CA SER A 89 5.17 -6.58 4.26
C SER A 89 5.15 -7.52 3.05
N ASN A 90 4.80 -8.78 3.24
CA ASN A 90 4.77 -9.75 2.14
C ASN A 90 3.51 -9.62 1.30
N ILE A 91 2.35 -9.40 1.92
CA ILE A 91 1.09 -9.22 1.20
C ILE A 91 1.14 -7.93 0.36
N PHE A 92 1.53 -6.80 0.96
CA PHE A 92 1.65 -5.54 0.24
C PHE A 92 2.69 -5.61 -0.87
N TYR A 93 3.85 -6.25 -0.62
CA TYR A 93 4.85 -6.44 -1.67
C TYR A 93 4.34 -7.28 -2.84
N ALA A 94 3.60 -8.36 -2.57
CA ALA A 94 2.98 -9.14 -3.62
C ALA A 94 1.96 -8.33 -4.42
N ALA A 95 1.11 -7.55 -3.73
CA ALA A 95 0.11 -6.70 -4.36
C ALA A 95 0.73 -5.66 -5.31
N VAL A 96 1.75 -4.91 -4.86
CA VAL A 96 2.41 -3.90 -5.71
C VAL A 96 3.13 -4.55 -6.89
N ARG A 97 3.74 -5.74 -6.71
CA ARG A 97 4.41 -6.46 -7.80
C ARG A 97 3.44 -6.94 -8.88
N VAL A 98 2.27 -7.44 -8.47
CA VAL A 98 1.20 -7.80 -9.41
C VAL A 98 0.70 -6.57 -10.14
N ASN A 99 0.49 -5.46 -9.42
CA ASN A 99 0.03 -4.20 -10.03
C ASN A 99 1.02 -3.64 -11.05
N SER A 100 2.32 -3.62 -10.72
CA SER A 100 3.39 -3.22 -11.63
C SER A 100 3.43 -4.10 -12.88
N TRP A 101 3.32 -5.43 -12.71
CA TRP A 101 3.30 -6.37 -13.84
C TRP A 101 2.09 -6.15 -14.77
N VAL A 102 0.89 -5.96 -14.20
CA VAL A 102 -0.33 -5.68 -14.98
C VAL A 102 -0.19 -4.34 -15.72
N SER A 103 0.30 -3.30 -15.04
CA SER A 103 0.50 -1.97 -15.62
C SER A 103 1.48 -2.00 -16.79
N ASP A 104 2.61 -2.70 -16.63
CA ASP A 104 3.62 -2.83 -17.69
C ASP A 104 3.08 -3.63 -18.89
N LYS A 105 2.30 -4.68 -18.63
CA LYS A 105 1.61 -5.44 -19.70
C LYS A 105 0.58 -4.60 -20.44
N LEU A 106 -0.25 -3.83 -19.73
CA LEU A 106 -1.22 -2.93 -20.34
C LEU A 106 -0.55 -1.84 -21.16
N HIS A 107 0.56 -1.29 -20.69
CA HIS A 107 1.35 -0.32 -21.44
C HIS A 107 1.92 -0.94 -22.72
N SER A 108 2.50 -2.14 -22.65
CA SER A 108 3.00 -2.86 -23.82
C SER A 108 1.90 -3.15 -24.84
N ILE A 109 0.71 -3.56 -24.40
CA ILE A 109 -0.45 -3.78 -25.28
C ILE A 109 -0.88 -2.46 -25.93
N LYS A 110 -0.99 -1.37 -25.16
CA LYS A 110 -1.33 -0.05 -25.71
C LYS A 110 -0.32 0.40 -26.76
N CYS A 111 0.98 0.26 -26.51
CA CYS A 111 2.01 0.62 -27.48
C CYS A 111 1.96 -0.27 -28.74
N PHE A 112 1.63 -1.55 -28.60
CA PHE A 112 1.44 -2.44 -29.74
C PHE A 112 0.28 -2.01 -30.66
N PHE A 113 -0.84 -1.56 -30.08
CA PHE A 113 -2.02 -1.17 -30.85
C PHE A 113 -2.07 0.30 -31.28
N LEU A 114 -1.51 1.22 -30.49
CA LEU A 114 -1.69 2.66 -30.67
C LEU A 114 -0.41 3.40 -31.06
N GLY A 115 0.76 2.73 -31.01
CA GLY A 115 2.04 3.37 -31.23
C GLY A 115 2.48 4.21 -30.03
N CYS A 116 3.67 3.90 -29.54
CA CYS A 116 4.50 4.71 -28.65
C CYS A 116 5.86 4.81 -29.36
#